data_AF-A0A2G6L029-F1
#
_entry.id   AF-A0A2G6L029-F1
#
_cell.length_a   1.000
_cell.length_b   1.000
_cell.length_c   1.000
_cell.angle_alpha   90.00
_cell.angle_beta   90.00
_cell.angle_gamma   90.00
#
_symmetry.space_group_name_H-M   'P 1'
#
loop_
_entity.id
_entity.type
_entity.pdbx_description
1 polymer ?
#
loop_
_entity_poly.entity_id
_entity_poly.type
_entity_poly.pdbx_seq_one_letter_code
_entity_poly.pdbx_strand_id
1 'polypeptide(L)'
;METNIYYVATPASSTRPALFRKINNSPAAVVAENVVDMQISYGEDTDSTPDFEVDIYRTADNVVDWARVISTQINLLVASDNDNIVNGTTGMSLPFNGQTYTAPDRRLYRAVTATTTIRNRAQ
;
A
#
# COMPACT_ATOMS: atom_id res chain seq x y z
N MET A 1 12.57 -8.19 -21.24
CA MET A 1 11.56 -8.20 -20.16
C MET A 1 12.06 -7.29 -19.06
N GLU A 2 11.24 -6.34 -18.61
CA GLU A 2 11.58 -5.42 -17.53
C GLU A 2 10.85 -5.84 -16.25
N THR A 3 11.56 -5.92 -15.13
CA THR A 3 10.98 -6.21 -13.82
C THR A 3 11.04 -4.97 -12.96
N ASN A 4 9.88 -4.56 -12.42
CA ASN A 4 9.76 -3.48 -11.46
C ASN A 4 9.41 -4.06 -10.09
N ILE A 5 10.20 -3.74 -9.07
CA ILE A 5 9.98 -4.15 -7.68
C ILE A 5 9.79 -2.90 -6.83
N TYR A 6 8.71 -2.88 -6.06
CA TYR A 6 8.40 -1.81 -5.11
C TYR A 6 8.49 -2.36 -3.70
N TYR A 7 9.13 -1.61 -2.80
CA TYR A 7 9.27 -2.02 -1.40
C TYR A 7 9.51 -0.82 -0.50
N VAL A 8 9.09 -0.94 0.77
CA VAL A 8 9.38 0.03 1.81
C VAL A 8 10.67 -0.36 2.52
N ALA A 9 11.58 0.60 2.68
CA ALA A 9 12.81 0.43 3.45
C ALA A 9 13.28 1.77 4.02
N THR A 10 14.27 1.75 4.91
CA THR A 10 14.92 2.97 5.40
C THR A 10 16.22 3.20 4.60
N PRO A 11 16.37 4.32 3.86
CA PRO A 11 17.61 4.65 3.16
C PRO A 11 18.75 4.94 4.13
N ALA A 12 19.99 4.67 3.74
CA ALA A 12 21.16 5.01 4.55
C ALA A 12 21.32 6.51 4.85
N SER A 13 20.69 7.39 4.05
CA SER A 13 20.72 8.84 4.21
C SER A 13 19.66 9.40 5.17
N SER A 14 18.76 8.57 5.69
CA SER A 14 17.66 8.99 6.55
C SER A 14 17.38 7.96 7.63
N THR A 15 16.74 8.37 8.71
CA THR A 15 16.17 7.45 9.71
C THR A 15 14.71 7.08 9.40
N ARG A 16 14.14 7.66 8.33
CA ARG A 16 12.72 7.51 7.97
C ARG A 16 12.53 6.53 6.83
N PRO A 17 11.49 5.68 6.87
CA PRO A 17 11.18 4.78 5.78
C PRO A 17 10.71 5.55 4.54
N ALA A 18 10.94 4.96 3.38
CA ALA A 18 10.56 5.49 2.08
C ALA A 18 10.15 4.35 1.15
N LEU A 19 9.36 4.68 0.14
CA LEU A 19 9.03 3.77 -0.94
C LEU A 19 10.14 3.79 -1.98
N PHE A 20 10.68 2.61 -2.27
CA PHE A 20 11.68 2.38 -3.29
C PHE A 20 11.07 1.73 -4.52
N ARG A 21 11.65 2.01 -5.68
CA ARG A 21 11.48 1.26 -6.90
C ARG A 21 12.83 0.73 -7.38
N LYS A 22 12.88 -0.55 -7.71
CA LYS A 22 14.03 -1.20 -8.36
C LYS A 22 13.62 -1.71 -9.74
N ILE A 23 14.42 -1.37 -10.75
CA ILE A 23 14.19 -1.80 -12.14
C ILE A 23 15.29 -2.78 -12.52
N ASN A 24 14.93 -4.03 -12.80
CA ASN A 24 15.86 -5.12 -13.06
C ASN A 24 16.95 -5.19 -11.96
N ASN A 25 18.23 -5.16 -12.37
CA ASN A 25 19.38 -5.16 -11.46
C ASN A 25 19.92 -3.76 -11.14
N SER A 26 19.25 -2.68 -11.56
CA SER A 26 19.68 -1.32 -11.22
C SER A 26 19.59 -1.07 -9.70
N PRO A 27 20.37 -0.14 -9.15
CA PRO A 27 20.17 0.34 -7.79
C PRO A 27 18.73 0.82 -7.60
N ALA A 28 18.16 0.54 -6.42
CA ALA A 28 16.83 1.02 -6.08
C ALA A 28 16.84 2.53 -5.87
N ALA A 29 15.82 3.22 -6.38
CA ALA A 29 15.64 4.65 -6.22
C ALA A 29 14.44 4.93 -5.31
N VAL A 30 14.53 5.97 -4.48
CA VAL A 30 13.39 6.48 -3.72
C VAL A 30 12.40 7.11 -4.71
N VAL A 31 11.13 6.71 -4.61
CA VAL A 31 10.04 7.26 -5.43
C VAL A 31 9.01 8.03 -4.61
N ALA A 32 8.95 7.80 -3.30
CA ALA A 32 8.19 8.62 -2.36
C ALA A 32 8.83 8.54 -0.97
N GLU A 33 9.03 9.70 -0.34
CA GLU A 33 9.53 9.78 1.04
C GLU A 33 8.42 9.54 2.06
N ASN A 34 8.83 9.18 3.28
CA ASN A 34 7.96 9.00 4.45
C ASN A 34 6.81 7.99 4.27
N VAL A 35 6.96 7.05 3.34
CA VAL A 35 6.05 5.90 3.23
C VAL A 35 6.49 4.88 4.27
N VAL A 36 5.63 4.66 5.26
CA VAL A 36 5.88 3.83 6.44
C VAL A 36 5.45 2.39 6.19
N ASP A 37 4.36 2.21 5.45
CA ASP A 37 3.80 0.90 5.14
C ASP A 37 3.14 0.93 3.76
N MET A 38 3.18 -0.21 3.07
CA MET A 38 2.52 -0.45 1.80
C MET A 38 1.83 -1.82 1.86
N GLN A 39 0.52 -1.82 1.66
CA GLN A 39 -0.31 -3.01 1.67
C GLN A 39 -1.03 -3.13 0.33
N ILE A 40 -1.09 -4.34 -0.22
CA ILE A 40 -1.77 -4.62 -1.49
C ILE A 40 -2.84 -5.67 -1.22
N SER A 41 -4.05 -5.37 -1.70
CA SER A 41 -5.16 -6.31 -1.71
C SER A 41 -5.71 -6.49 -3.12
N TYR A 42 -6.34 -7.63 -3.35
CA TYR A 42 -6.79 -8.12 -4.64
C TYR A 42 -8.30 -8.23 -4.63
N GLY A 43 -8.94 -7.54 -5.57
CA GLY A 43 -10.38 -7.55 -5.76
C GLY A 43 -10.79 -8.75 -6.60
N GLU A 44 -11.57 -9.66 -6.03
CA GLU A 44 -12.14 -10.82 -6.68
C GLU A 44 -13.61 -10.55 -7.09
N ASP A 45 -13.96 -10.93 -8.32
CA ASP A 45 -15.35 -11.15 -8.76
C ASP A 45 -15.71 -12.59 -8.37
N THR A 46 -16.55 -12.72 -7.35
CA THR A 46 -16.91 -14.00 -6.75
C THR A 46 -18.26 -14.51 -7.23
N ASP A 47 -18.91 -13.80 -8.14
CA ASP A 47 -20.19 -14.21 -8.68
C ASP A 47 -20.09 -15.54 -9.44
N SER A 48 -21.16 -16.31 -9.31
CA SER A 48 -21.27 -17.61 -10.01
C SER A 48 -21.21 -17.44 -11.53
N THR A 49 -21.72 -16.31 -12.02
CA THR A 49 -21.57 -15.82 -13.40
C THR A 49 -20.90 -14.44 -13.29
N PRO A 50 -19.63 -14.30 -13.69
CA PRO A 50 -18.90 -13.04 -13.55
C PRO A 50 -19.63 -11.86 -14.18
N ASP A 51 -19.81 -10.80 -13.42
CA ASP A 51 -20.38 -9.52 -13.89
C ASP A 51 -19.31 -8.42 -14.03
N PHE A 52 -18.06 -8.76 -13.72
CA PHE A 52 -16.88 -7.90 -13.75
C PHE A 52 -16.90 -6.77 -12.70
N GLU A 53 -17.65 -6.94 -11.63
CA GLU A 53 -17.60 -6.09 -10.43
C GLU A 53 -16.80 -6.78 -9.32
N VAL A 54 -16.19 -5.98 -8.44
CA VAL A 54 -15.41 -6.52 -7.31
C VAL A 54 -16.34 -6.74 -6.13
N ASP A 55 -16.48 -7.98 -5.70
CA ASP A 55 -17.26 -8.32 -4.50
C ASP A 55 -16.44 -8.15 -3.22
N ILE A 56 -15.16 -8.54 -3.26
CA ILE A 56 -14.32 -8.61 -2.07
C ILE A 56 -12.85 -8.33 -2.37
N TYR A 57 -12.20 -7.62 -1.45
CA TYR A 57 -10.74 -7.46 -1.44
C TYR A 57 -10.10 -8.42 -0.44
N ARG A 58 -9.07 -9.16 -0.88
CA ARG A 58 -8.30 -10.09 -0.04
C ARG A 58 -6.80 -9.83 -0.10
N THR A 59 -6.07 -10.24 0.93
CA THR A 59 -4.61 -10.38 0.85
C THR A 59 -4.24 -11.53 -0.08
N ALA A 60 -3.04 -11.50 -0.67
CA ALA A 60 -2.58 -12.51 -1.63
C ALA A 60 -2.78 -13.96 -1.14
N ASP A 61 -2.39 -14.24 0.11
CA ASP A 61 -2.49 -15.58 0.71
C ASP A 61 -3.93 -16.08 0.86
N ASN A 62 -4.91 -15.18 0.82
CA ASN A 62 -6.33 -15.48 0.99
C ASN A 62 -7.11 -15.50 -0.33
N VAL A 63 -6.48 -15.17 -1.46
CA VAL A 63 -7.11 -15.25 -2.79
C VAL A 63 -7.38 -16.73 -3.11
N VAL A 64 -8.64 -17.06 -3.39
CA VAL A 64 -9.05 -18.44 -3.63
C VAL A 64 -8.84 -18.80 -5.09
N ASP A 65 -9.15 -17.88 -6.01
CA ASP A 65 -9.02 -18.08 -7.43
C ASP A 65 -8.43 -16.83 -8.11
N TRP A 66 -7.14 -16.90 -8.43
CA TRP A 66 -6.43 -15.82 -9.13
C TRP A 66 -7.01 -15.52 -10.52
N ALA A 67 -7.80 -16.42 -11.13
CA ALA A 67 -8.45 -16.13 -12.39
C ALA A 67 -9.60 -15.11 -12.24
N ARG A 68 -10.15 -14.98 -11.04
CA ARG A 68 -11.24 -14.06 -10.67
C ARG A 68 -10.76 -12.71 -10.13
N VAL A 69 -9.45 -12.51 -10.01
CA VAL A 69 -8.90 -11.21 -9.61
C VAL A 69 -8.98 -10.22 -10.76
N ILE A 70 -9.81 -9.19 -10.58
CA ILE A 70 -10.07 -8.15 -11.59
C ILE A 70 -9.59 -6.76 -11.17
N SER A 71 -9.22 -6.57 -9.90
CA SER A 71 -8.75 -5.28 -9.36
C SER A 71 -7.61 -5.47 -8.38
N THR A 72 -6.82 -4.42 -8.20
CA THR A 72 -5.84 -4.31 -7.12
C THR A 72 -6.05 -2.99 -6.39
N GLN A 73 -5.94 -3.01 -5.07
CA GLN A 73 -5.98 -1.84 -4.22
C GLN A 73 -4.67 -1.74 -3.45
N ILE A 74 -4.00 -0.60 -3.59
CA ILE A 74 -2.76 -0.26 -2.92
C ILE A 74 -3.07 0.75 -1.82
N ASN A 75 -2.73 0.40 -0.58
CA ASN A 75 -2.87 1.24 0.59
C ASN A 75 -1.48 1.64 1.10
N LEU A 76 -1.23 2.94 1.18
CA LEU A 76 0.01 3.51 1.69
C LEU A 76 -0.25 4.21 3.01
N LEU A 77 0.61 3.99 4.00
CA LEU A 77 0.67 4.79 5.21
C LEU A 77 1.80 5.81 5.05
N VAL A 78 1.48 7.09 5.08
CA VAL A 78 2.43 8.18 4.86
C VAL A 78 2.50 9.07 6.09
N ALA A 79 3.71 9.42 6.52
CA ALA A 79 3.97 10.36 7.59
C ALA A 79 4.34 11.75 7.05
N SER A 80 4.00 12.81 7.78
CA SER A 80 4.48 14.17 7.49
C SER A 80 5.98 14.30 7.69
N ASP A 81 6.61 15.25 6.99
CA ASP A 81 8.04 15.58 7.18
C ASP A 81 8.36 16.10 8.57
N ASN A 82 7.49 16.96 9.09
CA ASN A 82 7.66 17.57 10.40
C ASN A 82 7.02 16.69 11.48
N ASP A 83 7.72 16.58 12.60
CA ASP A 83 7.20 16.05 13.85
C ASP A 83 6.52 17.16 14.66
N ASN A 84 5.91 16.81 15.79
CA ASN A 84 5.23 17.73 16.71
C ASN A 84 4.05 18.50 16.06
N ILE A 85 3.44 17.91 15.03
CA ILE A 85 2.24 18.45 14.38
C ILE A 85 1.00 18.11 15.20
N VAL A 86 0.93 16.87 15.71
CA VAL A 86 -0.20 16.41 16.51
C VAL A 86 -0.07 16.97 17.93
N ASN A 87 -1.13 17.63 18.41
CA ASN A 87 -1.22 18.14 19.78
C ASN A 87 -1.33 16.96 20.78
N GLY A 88 -0.57 17.04 21.88
CA GLY A 88 -0.58 16.02 22.94
C GLY A 88 0.83 15.57 23.33
N THR A 89 0.93 14.52 24.15
CA THR A 89 2.22 13.92 24.55
C THR A 89 2.52 12.61 23.80
N THR A 90 1.58 12.10 23.02
CA THR A 90 1.67 10.82 22.29
C THR A 90 1.33 11.00 20.82
N GLY A 91 1.70 10.01 20.01
CA GLY A 91 1.31 9.96 18.59
C GLY A 91 -0.19 9.71 18.38
N MET A 92 -0.67 9.99 17.17
CA MET A 92 -2.04 9.72 16.76
C MET A 92 -2.29 8.22 16.52
N SER A 93 -3.56 7.81 16.53
CA SER A 93 -3.97 6.50 16.03
C SER A 93 -4.97 6.66 14.89
N LEU A 94 -4.88 5.77 13.89
CA LEU A 94 -5.76 5.78 12.72
C LEU A 94 -6.03 4.35 12.23
N PRO A 95 -7.17 4.09 11.60
CA PRO A 95 -7.41 2.82 10.93
C PRO A 95 -6.48 2.69 9.70
N PHE A 96 -5.83 1.55 9.56
CA PHE A 96 -5.01 1.19 8.41
C PHE A 96 -5.05 -0.33 8.19
N ASN A 97 -5.37 -0.74 6.95
CA ASN A 97 -5.41 -2.14 6.52
C ASN A 97 -6.20 -3.09 7.47
N GLY A 98 -7.38 -2.64 7.93
CA GLY A 98 -8.25 -3.41 8.82
C GLY A 98 -7.81 -3.47 10.29
N GLN A 99 -6.72 -2.80 10.67
CA GLN A 99 -6.22 -2.70 12.04
C GLN A 99 -6.08 -1.23 12.47
N THR A 100 -5.85 -0.99 13.76
CA THR A 100 -5.46 0.34 14.25
C THR A 100 -3.95 0.47 14.22
N TYR A 101 -3.44 1.45 13.48
CA TYR A 101 -2.06 1.87 13.56
C TYR A 101 -1.92 2.95 14.65
N THR A 102 -0.96 2.77 15.55
CA THR A 102 -0.59 3.77 16.56
C THR A 102 0.78 4.34 16.21
N ALA A 103 0.82 5.65 15.95
CA ALA A 103 2.04 6.35 15.58
C ALA A 103 3.05 6.37 16.74
N PRO A 104 4.34 6.09 16.47
CA PRO A 104 5.38 6.13 17.49
C PRO A 104 5.83 7.56 17.84
N ASP A 105 5.44 8.56 17.03
CA ASP A 105 5.82 9.96 17.18
C ASP A 105 4.62 10.90 16.91
N ARG A 106 4.86 12.21 16.93
CA ARG A 106 3.82 13.26 16.84
C ARG A 106 3.71 13.84 15.43
N ARG A 107 4.14 13.09 14.42
CA ARG A 107 3.88 13.40 13.02
C ARG A 107 2.41 13.19 12.68
N LEU A 108 1.96 13.83 11.62
CA LEU A 108 0.66 13.53 11.03
C LEU A 108 0.81 12.29 10.14
N TYR A 109 0.00 11.28 10.38
CA TYR A 109 -0.06 10.07 9.56
C TYR A 109 -1.36 10.06 8.75
N ARG A 110 -1.27 9.62 7.50
CA ARG A 110 -2.43 9.48 6.62
C ARG A 110 -2.36 8.19 5.82
N ALA A 111 -3.48 7.48 5.78
CA ALA A 111 -3.69 6.40 4.84
C ALA A 111 -4.12 6.96 3.48
N VAL A 112 -3.47 6.51 2.41
CA VAL A 112 -3.78 6.86 1.02
C VAL A 112 -4.06 5.57 0.26
N THR A 113 -5.19 5.54 -0.45
CA THR A 113 -5.63 4.37 -1.21
C THR A 113 -5.66 4.69 -2.70
N ALA A 114 -5.09 3.80 -3.51
CA ALA A 114 -5.20 3.81 -4.96
C ALA A 114 -5.76 2.47 -5.43
N THR A 115 -6.83 2.51 -6.23
CA THR A 115 -7.46 1.30 -6.79
C THR A 115 -7.27 1.30 -8.30
N THR A 116 -6.89 0.16 -8.86
CA THR A 116 -6.76 0.00 -10.30
C THR A 116 -7.34 -1.32 -10.78
N THR A 117 -8.19 -1.25 -11.80
CA THR A 117 -8.78 -2.40 -12.47
C THR A 117 -7.80 -3.03 -13.45
N ILE A 118 -7.75 -4.36 -13.49
CA ILE A 118 -6.93 -5.12 -14.42
C ILE A 118 -7.71 -5.24 -15.74
N ARG A 119 -7.38 -4.36 -16.70
CA ARG A 119 -8.11 -4.23 -17.97
C ARG A 119 -8.18 -5.51 -18.83
N ASN A 120 -7.23 -6.43 -18.71
CA ASN A 120 -7.26 -7.71 -19.43
C ASN A 120 -8.17 -8.76 -18.78
N ARG A 121 -8.82 -8.43 -17.66
CA ARG A 121 -9.71 -9.33 -16.89
C ARG A 121 -11.13 -8.78 -16.71
N ALA A 122 -11.37 -7.51 -17.04
CA ALA A 122 -12.65 -6.82 -16.87
C ALA A 122 -13.37 -6.55 -18.21
N GLN A 123 -13.18 -7.43 -19.21
CA GLN A 123 -13.75 -7.32 -20.55
C GLN A 123 -14.40 -8.62 -21.01
#